data_AF-A0A4R3DYE0-F1
#
_entry.id   AF-A0A4R3DYE0-F1
#
_cell.length_a   1.000
_cell.length_b   1.000
_cell.length_c   1.000
_cell.angle_alpha   90.00
_cell.angle_beta   90.00
_cell.angle_gamma   90.00
#
_symmetry.space_group_name_H-M   'P 1'
#
loop_
_entity.id
_entity.type
_entity.pdbx_description
1 polymer ?
#
loop_
_entity_poly.entity_id
_entity_poly.type
_entity_poly.pdbx_seq_one_letter_code
_entity_poly.pdbx_strand_id
1 'polypeptide(L)'
;MGTRYVPDRAEAAIERFRHLRVERSSSDPASALGHSRARNGHVVKVLCHLALMRDPTQLARPLSAQRNVTCTAAERQFFSAPDGLQAAHLLPGQIKIDAALPWTFLLGPPSRRLENLFGYVEPLHANFNKADSAAESNGLTEAFAATCRQVLVGTGSPERDIEAAYARVWVPGARAAFDAAAMQKRSKPVPPPIIYGEPGTPDFGNILNLEERAEAFADEALWNVHEQLSVLDYYRASLDDTPPELRPRKIADIMSGAG
;
A
#
# COMPACT_ATOMS: atom_id res chain seq x y z
N MET A 1 -10.99 -18.05 12.36
CA MET A 1 -9.86 -17.17 11.99
C MET A 1 -8.59 -18.00 12.02
N GLY A 2 -7.98 -18.28 10.87
CA GLY A 2 -6.69 -18.99 10.84
C GLY A 2 -5.56 -18.07 11.32
N THR A 3 -4.72 -18.56 12.23
CA THR A 3 -3.50 -17.87 12.67
C THR A 3 -2.58 -17.65 11.47
N ARG A 4 -2.47 -16.38 11.02
CA ARG A 4 -1.52 -15.97 9.97
C ARG A 4 -0.08 -16.02 10.50
N TYR A 5 0.87 -16.31 9.62
CA TYR A 5 2.27 -16.52 9.97
C TYR A 5 2.97 -15.20 10.35
N VAL A 6 3.76 -15.25 11.44
CA VAL A 6 4.59 -14.13 11.92
C VAL A 6 6.04 -14.37 11.49
N PRO A 7 6.59 -13.55 10.57
CA PRO A 7 7.92 -13.78 9.98
C PRO A 7 9.08 -13.82 10.97
N ASP A 8 9.14 -12.81 11.84
CA ASP A 8 10.24 -12.56 12.77
C ASP A 8 9.67 -12.15 14.12
N ARG A 9 9.92 -12.95 15.16
CA ARG A 9 9.35 -12.70 16.49
C ARG A 9 9.95 -11.47 17.18
N ALA A 10 11.21 -11.14 16.90
CA ALA A 10 11.88 -9.98 17.47
C ALA A 10 11.35 -8.69 16.82
N GLU A 11 11.31 -8.67 15.49
CA GLU A 11 10.69 -7.56 14.74
C GLU A 11 9.21 -7.41 15.10
N ALA A 12 8.47 -8.52 15.22
CA ALA A 12 7.09 -8.51 15.67
C ALA A 12 6.95 -7.93 17.08
N ALA A 13 7.93 -8.10 17.98
CA ALA A 13 7.85 -7.50 19.31
C ALA A 13 8.04 -5.96 19.25
N ILE A 14 8.95 -5.49 18.39
CA ILE A 14 9.18 -4.06 18.14
C ILE A 14 7.93 -3.43 17.53
N GLU A 15 7.38 -4.04 16.48
CA GLU A 15 6.18 -3.53 15.82
C GLU A 15 4.96 -3.56 16.74
N ARG A 16 4.80 -4.59 17.56
CA ARG A 16 3.76 -4.62 18.61
C ARG A 16 3.89 -3.46 19.58
N PHE A 17 5.10 -3.18 20.07
CA PHE A 17 5.34 -2.04 20.95
C PHE A 17 5.03 -0.70 20.25
N ARG A 18 5.38 -0.59 18.96
CA ARG A 18 5.06 0.59 18.14
C ARG A 18 3.55 0.77 17.99
N HIS A 19 2.80 -0.29 17.68
CA HIS A 19 1.34 -0.25 17.56
C HIS A 19 0.65 0.13 18.87
N LEU A 20 1.17 -0.32 20.02
CA LEU A 20 0.61 0.01 21.34
C LEU A 20 0.94 1.43 21.81
N ARG A 21 2.10 2.01 21.45
CA ARG A 21 2.50 3.37 21.88
C ARG A 21 1.97 4.48 20.99
N VAL A 22 1.45 4.18 19.80
CA VAL A 22 0.85 5.16 18.90
C VAL A 22 -0.67 5.18 19.13
N GLU A 23 -1.09 5.59 20.33
CA GLU A 23 -2.37 6.29 20.46
C GLU A 23 -2.13 7.69 19.93
N ARG A 24 -2.52 7.95 18.67
CA ARG A 24 -2.47 9.30 18.11
C ARG A 24 -3.82 9.66 17.56
N SER A 25 -4.31 10.79 18.04
CA SER A 25 -5.41 11.59 17.49
C SER A 25 -5.07 12.04 16.06
N SER A 26 -5.08 11.11 15.10
CA SER A 26 -5.01 11.40 13.68
C SER A 26 -6.40 11.25 13.08
N SER A 27 -6.82 12.24 12.29
CA SER A 27 -8.05 12.12 11.50
C SER A 27 -7.87 11.05 10.41
N ASP A 28 -8.97 10.40 10.01
CA ASP A 28 -8.94 9.36 8.96
C ASP A 28 -8.29 9.82 7.65
N PRO A 29 -8.45 11.08 7.20
CA PRO A 29 -7.66 11.65 6.10
C PRO A 29 -6.13 11.57 6.28
N ALA A 30 -5.63 11.96 7.45
CA ALA A 30 -4.20 11.95 7.74
C ALA A 30 -3.67 10.52 7.81
N SER A 31 -4.46 9.60 8.38
CA SER A 31 -4.18 8.16 8.40
C SER A 31 -4.14 7.58 6.98
N ALA A 32 -5.12 7.88 6.12
CA ALA A 32 -5.16 7.39 4.74
C ALA A 32 -3.97 7.87 3.91
N LEU A 33 -3.65 9.16 3.98
CA LEU A 33 -2.50 9.73 3.28
C LEU A 33 -1.17 9.16 3.83
N GLY A 34 -1.05 9.06 5.16
CA GLY A 34 0.13 8.48 5.82
C GLY A 34 0.36 7.02 5.43
N HIS A 35 -0.69 6.20 5.49
CA HIS A 35 -0.68 4.80 5.11
C HIS A 35 -0.23 4.59 3.67
N SER A 36 -0.79 5.36 2.74
CA SER A 36 -0.47 5.23 1.33
C SER A 36 0.94 5.71 0.99
N ARG A 37 1.42 6.78 1.64
CA ARG A 37 2.82 7.19 1.56
C ARG A 37 3.76 6.11 2.09
N ALA A 38 3.42 5.49 3.22
CA ALA A 38 4.18 4.38 3.77
C ALA A 38 4.19 3.16 2.82
N ARG A 39 3.06 2.83 2.18
CA ARG A 39 2.96 1.82 1.12
C ARG A 39 3.92 2.09 -0.02
N ASN A 40 3.91 3.31 -0.56
CA ASN A 40 4.79 3.71 -1.65
C ASN A 40 6.29 3.56 -1.26
N GLY A 41 6.66 3.95 -0.04
CA GLY A 41 8.00 3.71 0.47
C GLY A 41 8.36 2.21 0.59
N HIS A 42 7.42 1.37 1.02
CA HIS A 42 7.61 -0.08 1.13
C HIS A 42 7.72 -0.76 -0.23
N VAL A 43 6.94 -0.32 -1.22
CA VAL A 43 7.09 -0.78 -2.61
C VAL A 43 8.52 -0.53 -3.07
N VAL A 44 9.07 0.68 -2.90
CA VAL A 44 10.45 0.98 -3.28
C VAL A 44 11.47 0.11 -2.54
N LYS A 45 11.29 -0.14 -1.25
CA LYS A 45 12.17 -1.04 -0.47
C LYS A 45 12.16 -2.47 -1.03
N VAL A 46 10.99 -2.99 -1.43
CA VAL A 46 10.89 -4.29 -2.11
C VAL A 46 11.67 -4.25 -3.42
N LEU A 47 11.48 -3.22 -4.25
CA LEU A 47 12.21 -3.07 -5.52
C LEU A 47 13.74 -3.05 -5.31
N CYS A 48 14.23 -2.37 -4.27
CA CYS A 48 15.66 -2.37 -3.92
C CYS A 48 16.18 -3.80 -3.64
N HIS A 49 15.43 -4.59 -2.87
CA HIS A 49 15.82 -5.98 -2.60
C HIS A 49 15.72 -6.88 -3.83
N LEU A 50 14.75 -6.66 -4.71
CA LEU A 50 14.68 -7.39 -5.98
C LEU A 50 15.83 -7.04 -6.91
N ALA A 51 16.33 -5.79 -6.89
CA ALA A 51 17.50 -5.40 -7.67
C ALA A 51 18.77 -6.14 -7.24
N LEU A 52 18.92 -6.47 -5.93
CA LEU A 52 20.03 -7.31 -5.45
C LEU A 52 20.03 -8.70 -6.09
N MET A 53 18.86 -9.24 -6.42
CA MET A 53 18.72 -10.57 -7.03
C MET A 53 19.25 -10.65 -8.48
N ARG A 54 19.63 -9.51 -9.07
CA ARG A 54 20.29 -9.48 -10.38
C ARG A 54 21.75 -9.91 -10.30
N ASP A 55 22.37 -9.76 -9.14
CA ASP A 55 23.74 -10.19 -8.88
C ASP A 55 23.76 -11.64 -8.40
N PRO A 56 24.36 -12.58 -9.17
CA PRO A 56 24.44 -13.99 -8.77
C PRO A 56 25.14 -14.22 -7.42
N THR A 57 26.03 -13.31 -7.00
CA THR A 57 26.73 -13.43 -5.71
C THR A 57 25.82 -13.20 -4.51
N GLN A 58 24.67 -12.56 -4.72
CA GLN A 58 23.66 -12.30 -3.68
C GLN A 58 22.63 -13.44 -3.58
N LEU A 59 22.67 -14.42 -4.49
CA LEU A 59 21.62 -15.42 -4.62
C LEU A 59 21.88 -16.66 -3.78
N ALA A 60 20.85 -17.07 -3.02
CA ALA A 60 20.82 -18.36 -2.31
C ALA A 60 20.43 -19.52 -3.24
N ARG A 61 19.75 -19.20 -4.35
CA ARG A 61 19.32 -20.14 -5.39
C ARG A 61 19.16 -19.41 -6.73
N PRO A 62 19.31 -20.12 -7.87
CA PRO A 62 19.17 -19.50 -9.18
C PRO A 62 17.73 -19.04 -9.44
N LEU A 63 17.60 -18.00 -10.25
CA LEU A 63 16.35 -17.47 -10.77
C LEU A 63 16.11 -17.97 -12.20
N SER A 64 14.85 -18.21 -12.57
CA SER A 64 14.53 -18.59 -13.96
C SER A 64 14.86 -17.45 -14.93
N ALA A 65 15.08 -17.76 -16.20
CA ALA A 65 15.28 -16.72 -17.22
C ALA A 65 14.02 -15.85 -17.42
N GLN A 66 12.83 -16.39 -17.17
CA GLN A 66 11.55 -15.71 -17.41
C GLN A 66 11.17 -14.72 -16.30
N ARG A 67 11.70 -14.91 -15.07
CA ARG A 67 11.46 -14.06 -13.90
C ARG A 67 9.96 -13.85 -13.69
N ASN A 68 9.20 -14.94 -13.62
CA ASN A 68 7.73 -14.84 -13.52
C ASN A 68 7.37 -14.34 -12.13
N VAL A 69 6.70 -13.18 -12.06
CA VAL A 69 6.23 -12.59 -10.81
C VAL A 69 4.71 -12.62 -10.78
N THR A 70 4.15 -13.19 -9.71
CA THR A 70 2.71 -13.16 -9.41
C THR A 70 2.51 -12.47 -8.08
N CYS A 71 1.35 -11.82 -7.88
CA CYS A 71 0.95 -11.31 -6.58
C CYS A 71 -0.40 -11.92 -6.18
N THR A 72 -0.52 -12.34 -4.92
CA THR A 72 -1.74 -12.87 -4.32
C THR A 72 -2.09 -12.09 -3.07
N ALA A 73 -3.21 -12.42 -2.40
CA ALA A 73 -3.54 -11.83 -1.10
C ALA A 73 -2.40 -11.97 -0.08
N ALA A 74 -2.29 -11.01 0.84
CA ALA A 74 -1.25 -10.98 1.85
C ALA A 74 -1.32 -12.20 2.79
N GLU A 75 -0.17 -12.87 2.98
CA GLU A 75 -0.07 -14.10 3.79
C GLU A 75 0.52 -13.85 5.20
N ARG A 76 1.19 -12.70 5.40
CA ARG A 76 2.04 -12.40 6.57
C ARG A 76 1.60 -11.12 7.26
N GLN A 77 1.77 -11.05 8.58
CA GLN A 77 1.48 -9.83 9.32
C GLN A 77 2.18 -9.78 10.69
N PHE A 78 2.63 -8.60 11.06
CA PHE A 78 3.09 -8.22 12.40
C PHE A 78 1.97 -7.43 13.09
N PHE A 79 0.87 -8.09 13.47
CA PHE A 79 -0.29 -7.38 14.01
C PHE A 79 -0.56 -7.69 15.47
N SER A 80 -0.73 -6.64 16.27
CA SER A 80 -1.42 -6.69 17.57
C SER A 80 -2.03 -5.31 17.81
N ALA A 81 -3.35 -5.23 17.90
CA ALA A 81 -4.05 -4.00 18.21
C ALA A 81 -5.24 -4.29 19.16
N PRO A 82 -5.68 -3.30 19.95
CA PRO A 82 -6.90 -3.41 20.76
C PRO A 82 -8.15 -3.58 19.88
N ASP A 83 -9.27 -3.95 20.52
CA ASP A 83 -10.54 -4.28 19.86
C ASP A 83 -11.01 -3.15 18.92
N GLY A 84 -11.39 -3.53 17.69
CA GLY A 84 -11.97 -2.64 16.66
C GLY A 84 -11.04 -2.26 15.51
N LEU A 85 -9.71 -2.34 15.70
CA LEU A 85 -8.74 -2.09 14.62
C LEU A 85 -8.39 -3.36 13.84
N GLN A 86 -8.09 -3.20 12.56
CA GLN A 86 -7.66 -4.28 11.69
C GLN A 86 -6.26 -4.02 11.14
N ALA A 87 -5.60 -5.11 10.75
CA ALA A 87 -4.29 -5.05 10.10
C ALA A 87 -4.47 -4.55 8.65
N ALA A 88 -4.07 -3.31 8.38
CA ALA A 88 -3.98 -2.78 7.02
C ALA A 88 -2.56 -2.95 6.49
N HIS A 89 -2.40 -3.73 5.42
CA HIS A 89 -1.08 -4.06 4.87
C HIS A 89 -0.45 -2.88 4.13
N LEU A 90 0.83 -2.65 4.39
CA LEU A 90 1.58 -1.63 3.66
C LEU A 90 1.87 -2.06 2.22
N LEU A 91 2.11 -3.35 1.96
CA LEU A 91 2.30 -3.86 0.60
C LEU A 91 0.98 -4.39 0.02
N PRO A 92 0.74 -4.20 -1.29
CA PRO A 92 -0.43 -4.76 -1.98
C PRO A 92 -0.20 -6.26 -2.22
N GLY A 93 -0.58 -7.07 -1.24
CA GLY A 93 -0.49 -8.53 -1.30
C GLY A 93 0.91 -9.13 -1.08
N GLN A 94 1.04 -10.38 -1.50
CA GLN A 94 2.24 -11.22 -1.39
C GLN A 94 2.74 -11.60 -2.79
N ILE A 95 3.94 -11.15 -3.16
CA ILE A 95 4.54 -11.59 -4.42
C ILE A 95 5.18 -12.98 -4.28
N LYS A 96 5.23 -13.69 -5.40
CA LYS A 96 6.02 -14.91 -5.61
C LYS A 96 6.80 -14.80 -6.92
N ILE A 97 8.04 -15.26 -6.91
CA ILE A 97 8.91 -15.36 -8.07
C ILE A 97 9.06 -16.83 -8.41
N ASP A 98 8.62 -17.23 -9.60
CA ASP A 98 8.61 -18.64 -10.02
C ASP A 98 7.93 -19.55 -8.97
N ALA A 99 6.78 -19.11 -8.46
CA ALA A 99 6.00 -19.73 -7.38
C ALA A 99 6.71 -19.84 -6.00
N ALA A 100 7.93 -19.33 -5.86
CA ALA A 100 8.64 -19.26 -4.59
C ALA A 100 8.57 -17.86 -3.96
N LEU A 101 8.68 -17.80 -2.64
CA LEU A 101 8.67 -16.53 -1.91
C LEU A 101 9.97 -15.76 -2.18
N PRO A 102 9.91 -14.43 -2.37
CA PRO A 102 11.03 -13.68 -2.94
C PRO A 102 12.27 -13.68 -2.03
N TRP A 103 12.12 -13.65 -0.71
CA TRP A 103 13.26 -13.71 0.23
C TRP A 103 14.04 -15.03 0.16
N THR A 104 13.45 -16.12 -0.36
CA THR A 104 14.16 -17.41 -0.50
C THR A 104 15.24 -17.39 -1.57
N PHE A 105 15.29 -16.33 -2.39
CA PHE A 105 16.31 -16.14 -3.41
C PHE A 105 17.54 -15.38 -2.92
N LEU A 106 17.46 -14.63 -1.80
CA LEU A 106 18.55 -13.81 -1.31
C LEU A 106 19.34 -14.50 -0.19
N LEU A 107 20.64 -14.22 -0.12
CA LEU A 107 21.51 -14.58 0.99
C LEU A 107 21.44 -13.54 2.12
N GLY A 108 21.71 -13.98 3.35
CA GLY A 108 22.05 -13.10 4.47
C GLY A 108 20.94 -12.11 4.90
N PRO A 109 21.32 -10.96 5.48
CA PRO A 109 20.37 -9.96 5.99
C PRO A 109 19.32 -9.45 4.99
N PRO A 110 19.63 -9.24 3.69
CA PRO A 110 18.63 -8.86 2.69
C PRO A 110 17.43 -9.79 2.60
N SER A 111 17.62 -11.11 2.77
CA SER A 111 16.53 -12.09 2.79
C SER A 111 15.51 -11.78 3.89
N ARG A 112 15.99 -11.63 5.13
CA ARG A 112 15.15 -11.34 6.30
C ARG A 112 14.48 -9.97 6.22
N ARG A 113 15.19 -8.95 5.73
CA ARG A 113 14.59 -7.61 5.54
C ARG A 113 13.46 -7.63 4.52
N LEU A 114 13.67 -8.31 3.39
CA LEU A 114 12.61 -8.48 2.39
C LEU A 114 11.42 -9.25 2.96
N GLU A 115 11.67 -10.30 3.73
CA GLU A 115 10.64 -11.09 4.41
C GLU A 115 9.80 -10.24 5.37
N ASN A 116 10.44 -9.36 6.16
CA ASN A 116 9.77 -8.47 7.11
C ASN A 116 8.89 -7.41 6.42
N LEU A 117 9.27 -6.93 5.22
CA LEU A 117 8.47 -5.93 4.49
C LEU A 117 7.03 -6.41 4.22
N PHE A 118 6.84 -7.70 3.96
CA PHE A 118 5.51 -8.31 3.78
C PHE A 118 4.75 -8.54 5.08
N GLY A 119 5.41 -8.37 6.23
CA GLY A 119 4.78 -8.44 7.54
C GLY A 119 4.29 -7.08 8.06
N TYR A 120 4.77 -5.94 7.55
CA TYR A 120 4.39 -4.64 8.11
C TYR A 120 2.93 -4.28 7.79
N VAL A 121 2.24 -3.85 8.85
CA VAL A 121 0.85 -3.44 8.84
C VAL A 121 0.68 -2.21 9.72
N GLU A 122 -0.39 -1.45 9.46
CA GLU A 122 -0.84 -0.37 10.34
C GLU A 122 -2.20 -0.74 10.97
N PRO A 123 -2.42 -0.41 12.25
CA PRO A 123 -3.69 -0.67 12.92
C PRO A 123 -4.72 0.40 12.51
N LEU A 124 -5.55 0.08 11.54
CA LEU A 124 -6.50 1.01 10.92
C LEU A 124 -7.94 0.47 10.97
N HIS A 125 -8.91 1.37 10.77
CA HIS A 125 -10.32 1.00 10.77
C HIS A 125 -10.68 0.08 9.59
N ALA A 126 -11.74 -0.72 9.72
CA ALA A 126 -12.11 -1.74 8.74
C ALA A 126 -12.36 -1.19 7.31
N ASN A 127 -12.69 0.10 7.17
CA ASN A 127 -12.89 0.73 5.87
C ASN A 127 -11.60 0.84 5.04
N PHE A 128 -10.42 0.89 5.68
CA PHE A 128 -9.13 0.82 4.99
C PHE A 128 -8.97 -0.53 4.29
N ASN A 129 -9.20 -1.63 4.99
CA ASN A 129 -9.15 -2.98 4.41
C ASN A 129 -10.16 -3.18 3.28
N LYS A 130 -11.36 -2.59 3.39
CA LYS A 130 -12.37 -2.64 2.32
C LYS A 130 -12.00 -1.79 1.10
N ALA A 131 -11.24 -0.71 1.29
CA ALA A 131 -10.69 0.11 0.21
C ALA A 131 -9.52 -0.63 -0.47
N ASP A 132 -8.60 -1.18 0.32
CA ASP A 132 -7.48 -1.99 -0.16
C ASP A 132 -7.95 -3.21 -0.94
N SER A 133 -8.86 -4.01 -0.39
CA SER A 133 -9.41 -5.18 -1.08
C SER A 133 -10.05 -4.81 -2.41
N ALA A 134 -10.70 -3.65 -2.49
CA ALA A 134 -11.26 -3.16 -3.73
C ALA A 134 -10.16 -2.78 -4.73
N ALA A 135 -9.14 -2.02 -4.30
CA ALA A 135 -8.00 -1.68 -5.16
C ALA A 135 -7.24 -2.92 -5.65
N GLU A 136 -6.98 -3.90 -4.77
CA GLU A 136 -6.37 -5.18 -5.11
C GLU A 136 -7.19 -5.93 -6.17
N SER A 137 -8.51 -6.05 -5.99
CA SER A 137 -9.39 -6.69 -6.98
C SER A 137 -9.50 -5.94 -8.31
N ASN A 138 -9.07 -4.68 -8.36
CA ASN A 138 -9.10 -3.82 -9.55
C ASN A 138 -7.70 -3.53 -10.12
N GLY A 139 -6.69 -4.37 -9.83
CA GLY A 139 -5.40 -4.32 -10.53
C GLY A 139 -4.21 -3.84 -9.72
N LEU A 140 -4.36 -3.52 -8.42
CA LEU A 140 -3.24 -3.04 -7.61
C LEU A 140 -2.17 -4.12 -7.41
N THR A 141 -2.58 -5.37 -7.23
CA THR A 141 -1.68 -6.53 -7.10
C THR A 141 -0.91 -6.81 -8.39
N GLU A 142 -1.57 -6.64 -9.53
CA GLU A 142 -1.03 -6.81 -10.87
C GLU A 142 -0.01 -5.70 -11.19
N ALA A 143 -0.34 -4.45 -10.85
CA ALA A 143 0.59 -3.34 -10.96
C ALA A 143 1.85 -3.59 -10.14
N PHE A 144 1.70 -4.05 -8.89
CA PHE A 144 2.85 -4.37 -8.03
C PHE A 144 3.71 -5.50 -8.60
N ALA A 145 3.09 -6.59 -9.04
CA ALA A 145 3.81 -7.71 -9.66
C ALA A 145 4.56 -7.26 -10.93
N ALA A 146 3.93 -6.44 -11.78
CA ALA A 146 4.53 -5.91 -13.00
C ALA A 146 5.74 -5.01 -12.70
N THR A 147 5.64 -4.12 -11.71
CA THR A 147 6.75 -3.29 -11.26
C THR A 147 7.91 -4.15 -10.74
N CYS A 148 7.62 -5.15 -9.91
CA CYS A 148 8.61 -6.09 -9.40
C CYS A 148 9.32 -6.84 -10.53
N ARG A 149 8.57 -7.33 -11.52
CA ARG A 149 9.10 -8.01 -12.70
C ARG A 149 10.03 -7.11 -13.51
N GLN A 150 9.63 -5.85 -13.75
CA GLN A 150 10.45 -4.88 -14.48
C GLN A 150 11.81 -4.66 -13.81
N VAL A 151 11.82 -4.58 -12.48
CA VAL A 151 13.07 -4.50 -11.73
C VAL A 151 13.85 -5.81 -11.84
N LEU A 152 13.27 -6.99 -11.78
CA LEU A 152 14.07 -8.22 -11.89
C LEU A 152 14.75 -8.42 -13.25
N VAL A 153 14.18 -7.89 -14.33
CA VAL A 153 14.73 -8.01 -15.69
C VAL A 153 15.59 -6.81 -16.13
N GLY A 154 15.69 -5.78 -15.28
CA GLY A 154 16.46 -4.59 -15.59
C GLY A 154 17.96 -4.88 -15.76
N THR A 155 18.57 -4.29 -16.79
CA THR A 155 20.00 -4.43 -17.11
C THR A 155 20.79 -3.15 -16.84
N GLY A 156 20.12 -2.10 -16.37
CA GLY A 156 20.72 -0.80 -16.07
C GLY A 156 21.28 -0.73 -14.66
N SER A 157 21.63 0.49 -14.23
CA SER A 157 21.96 0.73 -12.83
C SER A 157 20.70 0.54 -11.97
N PRO A 158 20.80 -0.11 -10.80
CA PRO A 158 19.66 -0.36 -9.92
C PRO A 158 18.79 0.87 -9.67
N GLU A 159 19.40 2.03 -9.43
CA GLU A 159 18.70 3.28 -9.13
C GLU A 159 17.79 3.71 -10.27
N ARG A 160 18.31 3.71 -11.51
CA ARG A 160 17.53 4.10 -12.70
C ARG A 160 16.40 3.13 -12.97
N ASP A 161 16.67 1.84 -12.83
CA ASP A 161 15.65 0.83 -13.14
C ASP A 161 14.54 0.81 -12.08
N ILE A 162 14.87 1.04 -10.81
CA ILE A 162 13.89 1.19 -9.72
C ILE A 162 13.05 2.45 -9.92
N GLU A 163 13.68 3.59 -10.21
CA GLU A 163 12.99 4.85 -10.51
C GLU A 163 12.07 4.70 -11.72
N ALA A 164 12.56 4.10 -12.80
CA ALA A 164 11.78 3.87 -14.01
C ALA A 164 10.60 2.92 -13.76
N ALA A 165 10.80 1.83 -13.02
CA ALA A 165 9.72 0.90 -12.70
C ALA A 165 8.66 1.56 -11.81
N TYR A 166 9.10 2.33 -10.81
CA TYR A 166 8.19 3.06 -9.93
C TYR A 166 7.36 4.10 -10.72
N ALA A 167 8.02 4.98 -11.47
CA ALA A 167 7.35 6.08 -12.17
C ALA A 167 6.51 5.62 -13.37
N ARG A 168 6.96 4.59 -14.11
CA ARG A 168 6.32 4.19 -15.38
C ARG A 168 5.35 3.01 -15.25
N VAL A 169 5.43 2.23 -14.15
CA VAL A 169 4.56 1.07 -13.96
C VAL A 169 3.78 1.15 -12.66
N TRP A 170 4.45 1.37 -11.52
CA TRP A 170 3.75 1.43 -10.23
C TRP A 170 2.75 2.59 -10.18
N VAL A 171 3.22 3.82 -10.40
CA VAL A 171 2.36 5.01 -10.26
C VAL A 171 1.15 4.97 -11.21
N PRO A 172 1.30 4.72 -12.53
CA PRO A 172 0.13 4.63 -13.41
C PRO A 172 -0.79 3.45 -13.08
N GLY A 173 -0.21 2.28 -12.75
CA GLY A 173 -0.99 1.09 -12.42
C GLY A 173 -1.78 1.22 -11.12
N ALA A 174 -1.15 1.74 -10.08
CA ALA A 174 -1.81 2.01 -8.80
C ALA A 174 -2.91 3.07 -8.95
N ARG A 175 -2.66 4.13 -9.72
CA ARG A 175 -3.68 5.15 -10.01
C ARG A 175 -4.91 4.55 -10.70
N ALA A 176 -4.68 3.75 -11.75
CA ALA A 176 -5.76 3.06 -12.45
C ALA A 176 -6.55 2.13 -11.52
N ALA A 177 -5.87 1.38 -10.65
CA ALA A 177 -6.52 0.50 -9.68
C ALA A 177 -7.37 1.27 -8.65
N PHE A 178 -6.87 2.41 -8.14
CA PHE A 178 -7.62 3.26 -7.22
C PHE A 178 -8.83 3.92 -7.89
N ASP A 179 -8.69 4.41 -9.11
CA ASP A 179 -9.81 5.00 -9.87
C ASP A 179 -10.88 3.94 -10.18
N ALA A 180 -10.49 2.73 -10.61
CA ALA A 180 -11.41 1.62 -10.85
C ALA A 180 -12.12 1.15 -9.57
N ALA A 181 -11.40 1.04 -8.44
CA ALA A 181 -12.00 0.75 -7.15
C ALA A 181 -13.00 1.84 -6.72
N ALA A 182 -12.67 3.12 -6.93
CA ALA A 182 -13.58 4.22 -6.62
C ALA A 182 -14.84 4.16 -7.50
N MET A 183 -14.71 3.87 -8.80
CA MET A 183 -15.85 3.64 -9.70
C MET A 183 -16.73 2.48 -9.22
N GLN A 184 -16.12 1.35 -8.81
CA GLN A 184 -16.84 0.21 -8.25
C GLN A 184 -17.59 0.58 -6.96
N LYS A 185 -17.03 1.43 -6.09
CA LYS A 185 -17.70 1.87 -4.86
C LYS A 185 -18.82 2.87 -5.14
N ARG A 186 -18.66 3.77 -6.12
CA ARG A 186 -19.68 4.74 -6.56
C ARG A 186 -20.90 4.10 -7.22
N SER A 187 -20.84 2.83 -7.63
CA SER A 187 -22.03 2.10 -8.10
C SER A 187 -22.96 1.68 -6.96
N LYS A 188 -22.52 1.80 -5.70
CA LYS A 188 -23.34 1.62 -4.51
C LYS A 188 -24.00 2.95 -4.12
N PRO A 189 -25.10 2.92 -3.33
CA PRO A 189 -25.64 4.12 -2.72
C PRO A 189 -24.55 4.92 -2.00
N VAL A 190 -24.49 6.22 -2.28
CA VAL A 190 -23.58 7.18 -1.66
C VAL A 190 -24.39 8.36 -1.11
N PRO A 191 -23.92 9.04 -0.07
CA PRO A 191 -24.55 10.28 0.39
C PRO A 191 -24.64 11.31 -0.74
N PRO A 192 -25.71 12.11 -0.80
CA PRO A 192 -25.88 13.13 -1.84
C PRO A 192 -24.71 14.13 -1.78
N PRO A 193 -24.20 14.64 -2.92
CA PRO A 193 -23.06 15.57 -2.94
C PRO A 193 -23.38 16.87 -2.18
N ILE A 194 -22.35 17.61 -1.73
CA ILE A 194 -22.57 18.93 -1.12
C ILE A 194 -23.08 19.89 -2.19
N ILE A 195 -24.22 20.54 -1.94
CA ILE A 195 -24.79 21.57 -2.80
C ILE A 195 -24.53 22.93 -2.15
N TYR A 196 -23.79 23.79 -2.83
CA TYR A 196 -23.55 25.17 -2.40
C TYR A 196 -24.54 26.12 -3.06
N GLY A 197 -24.89 27.22 -2.37
CA GLY A 197 -25.63 28.31 -2.99
C GLY A 197 -24.84 28.98 -4.11
N GLU A 198 -25.53 29.32 -5.20
CA GLU A 198 -24.94 29.88 -6.41
C GLU A 198 -24.38 31.31 -6.18
N PRO A 199 -23.31 31.71 -6.89
CA PRO A 199 -22.82 33.09 -6.87
C PRO A 199 -23.93 34.12 -7.15
N GLY A 200 -24.02 35.14 -6.30
CA GLY A 200 -25.03 36.21 -6.43
C GLY A 200 -26.39 35.90 -5.77
N THR A 201 -26.53 34.76 -5.10
CA THR A 201 -27.69 34.46 -4.25
C THR A 201 -27.44 34.86 -2.79
N PRO A 202 -28.48 35.10 -1.97
CA PRO A 202 -28.34 35.30 -0.52
C PRO A 202 -27.65 34.13 0.18
N ASP A 203 -27.72 32.93 -0.41
CA ASP A 203 -27.17 31.70 0.14
C ASP A 203 -25.78 31.35 -0.43
N PHE A 204 -25.13 32.28 -1.14
CA PHE A 204 -23.81 32.04 -1.69
C PHE A 204 -22.81 31.63 -0.60
N GLY A 205 -22.17 30.47 -0.78
CA GLY A 205 -21.24 29.88 0.18
C GLY A 205 -21.89 29.06 1.30
N ASN A 206 -23.22 29.05 1.42
CA ASN A 206 -23.94 28.17 2.34
C ASN A 206 -24.15 26.78 1.72
N ILE A 207 -24.16 25.74 2.56
CA ILE A 207 -24.50 24.38 2.16
C ILE A 207 -26.02 24.23 2.22
N LEU A 208 -26.66 24.05 1.07
CA LEU A 208 -28.12 24.03 0.93
C LEU A 208 -28.75 22.71 1.37
N ASN A 209 -27.99 21.61 1.34
CA ASN A 209 -28.49 20.26 1.64
C ASN A 209 -27.83 19.63 2.88
N LEU A 210 -27.52 20.46 3.88
CA LEU A 210 -26.82 19.99 5.09
C LEU A 210 -27.67 18.97 5.87
N GLU A 211 -28.97 19.22 6.03
CA GLU A 211 -29.90 18.33 6.74
C GLU A 211 -30.08 17.00 6.02
N GLU A 212 -30.33 17.02 4.71
CA GLU A 212 -30.43 15.81 3.86
C GLU A 212 -29.15 14.95 3.95
N ARG A 213 -27.98 15.60 3.94
CA ARG A 213 -26.70 14.89 4.13
C ARG A 213 -26.56 14.31 5.53
N ALA A 214 -26.95 15.05 6.57
CA ALA A 214 -26.90 14.56 7.94
C ALA A 214 -27.78 13.33 8.14
N GLU A 215 -28.99 13.33 7.55
CA GLU A 215 -29.88 12.17 7.54
C GLU A 215 -29.29 10.98 6.78
N ALA A 216 -28.72 11.20 5.60
CA ALA A 216 -28.06 10.15 4.83
C ALA A 216 -26.88 9.52 5.58
N PHE A 217 -26.14 10.31 6.37
CA PHE A 217 -25.02 9.81 7.17
C PHE A 217 -25.44 9.08 8.46
N ALA A 218 -26.72 9.10 8.82
CA ALA A 218 -27.24 8.23 9.88
C ALA A 218 -27.29 6.75 9.44
N ASP A 219 -27.27 6.47 8.13
CA ASP A 219 -27.11 5.12 7.58
C ASP A 219 -25.62 4.73 7.58
N GLU A 220 -25.27 3.76 8.43
CA GLU A 220 -23.91 3.24 8.56
C GLU A 220 -23.36 2.68 7.23
N ALA A 221 -24.21 2.11 6.36
CA ALA A 221 -23.78 1.60 5.07
C ALA A 221 -23.36 2.72 4.12
N LEU A 222 -24.12 3.83 4.10
CA LEU A 222 -23.78 5.02 3.32
C LEU A 222 -22.52 5.70 3.84
N TRP A 223 -22.40 5.85 5.17
CA TRP A 223 -21.20 6.35 5.83
C TRP A 223 -19.97 5.52 5.46
N ASN A 224 -20.05 4.19 5.59
CA ASN A 224 -18.96 3.28 5.27
C ASN A 224 -18.50 3.38 3.80
N VAL A 225 -19.43 3.52 2.85
CA VAL A 225 -19.07 3.71 1.43
C VAL A 225 -18.38 5.05 1.21
N HIS A 226 -18.88 6.12 1.83
CA HIS A 226 -18.27 7.45 1.77
C HIS A 226 -16.84 7.45 2.32
N GLU A 227 -16.60 6.82 3.48
CA GLU A 227 -15.26 6.69 4.05
C GLU A 227 -14.31 5.91 3.15
N GLN A 228 -14.77 4.79 2.57
CA GLN A 228 -13.96 4.00 1.63
C GLN A 228 -13.58 4.82 0.38
N LEU A 229 -14.50 5.65 -0.14
CA LEU A 229 -14.20 6.57 -1.25
C LEU A 229 -13.17 7.63 -0.84
N SER A 230 -13.31 8.20 0.36
CA SER A 230 -12.37 9.18 0.89
C SER A 230 -10.96 8.58 1.03
N VAL A 231 -10.84 7.36 1.57
CA VAL A 231 -9.56 6.63 1.66
C VAL A 231 -8.91 6.46 0.29
N LEU A 232 -9.69 6.04 -0.72
CA LEU A 232 -9.19 5.86 -2.10
C LEU A 232 -8.73 7.18 -2.72
N ASP A 233 -9.43 8.28 -2.48
CA ASP A 233 -9.02 9.61 -2.96
C ASP A 233 -7.68 10.05 -2.34
N TYR A 234 -7.47 9.80 -1.03
CA TYR A 234 -6.18 10.07 -0.38
C TYR A 234 -5.07 9.14 -0.84
N TYR A 235 -5.37 7.88 -1.14
CA TYR A 235 -4.40 6.96 -1.72
C TYR A 235 -3.93 7.45 -3.09
N ARG A 236 -4.88 7.88 -3.94
CA ARG A 236 -4.56 8.46 -5.23
C ARG A 236 -3.74 9.75 -5.11
N ALA A 237 -4.09 10.64 -4.19
CA ALA A 237 -3.34 11.88 -3.94
C ALA A 237 -1.90 11.59 -3.49
N SER A 238 -1.67 10.53 -2.72
CA SER A 238 -0.33 10.14 -2.26
C SER A 238 0.64 9.77 -3.39
N LEU A 239 0.13 9.40 -4.58
CA LEU A 239 0.95 9.05 -5.74
C LEU A 239 1.61 10.26 -6.39
N ASP A 240 1.16 11.47 -6.08
CA ASP A 240 1.77 12.72 -6.54
C ASP A 240 3.04 13.06 -5.74
N ASP A 241 3.23 12.42 -4.57
CA ASP A 241 4.42 12.55 -3.74
C ASP A 241 5.46 11.48 -4.12
N THR A 242 6.68 11.91 -4.46
CA THR A 242 7.80 10.99 -4.63
C THR A 242 8.26 10.45 -3.26
N PRO A 243 8.27 9.12 -3.02
CA PRO A 243 8.68 8.57 -1.73
C PRO A 243 10.18 8.86 -1.48
N PRO A 244 10.57 9.23 -0.24
CA PRO A 244 11.97 9.49 0.10
C PRO A 244 12.91 8.33 -0.20
N GLU A 245 12.40 7.10 -0.15
CA GLU A 245 13.11 5.86 -0.48
C GLU A 245 13.60 5.82 -1.94
N LEU A 246 12.98 6.58 -2.85
CA LEU A 246 13.37 6.62 -4.27
C LEU A 246 14.61 7.49 -4.53
N ARG A 247 15.09 8.25 -3.53
CA ARG A 247 16.29 9.07 -3.69
C ARG A 247 17.51 8.16 -3.89
N PRO A 248 18.44 8.45 -4.82
CA PRO A 248 19.57 7.56 -5.12
C PRO A 248 20.38 7.11 -3.90
N ARG A 249 20.68 8.05 -2.98
CA ARG A 249 21.38 7.72 -1.73
C ARG A 249 20.59 6.74 -0.85
N LYS A 250 19.27 6.88 -0.78
CA LYS A 250 18.42 5.98 0.00
C LYS A 250 18.32 4.59 -0.63
N ILE A 251 18.26 4.50 -1.95
CA ILE A 251 18.34 3.21 -2.66
C ILE A 251 19.66 2.50 -2.30
N ALA A 252 20.78 3.20 -2.38
CA ALA A 252 22.08 2.65 -2.00
C ALA A 252 22.15 2.23 -0.52
N ASP A 253 21.62 3.04 0.40
CA ASP A 253 21.56 2.72 1.84
C ASP A 253 20.75 1.43 2.09
N ILE A 254 19.58 1.28 1.44
CA ILE A 254 18.73 0.08 1.56
C ILE A 254 19.44 -1.17 1.03
N MET A 255 20.09 -1.05 -0.14
CA MET A 255 20.78 -2.17 -0.79
C MET A 255 22.04 -2.61 -0.04
N SER A 256 22.79 -1.67 0.53
CA SER A 256 23.98 -1.95 1.35
C SER A 256 23.63 -2.41 2.77
N GLY A 257 22.41 -2.15 3.24
CA GLY A 257 21.96 -2.46 4.60
C GLY A 257 22.42 -1.45 5.66
N ALA A 258 22.76 -0.23 5.25
CA ALA A 258 23.19 0.88 6.11
C ALA A 258 22.02 1.75 6.62
N GLY A 259 20.80 1.20 6.61
CA GLY A 259 19.55 1.91 6.97
C GLY A 259 18.91 1.41 8.25
#